data_AF-A0AAU9VD75-F1
#
_entry.id   AF-A0AAU9VD75-F1
#
_cell.length_a   1.000
_cell.length_b   1.000
_cell.length_c   1.000
_cell.angle_alpha   90.00
_cell.angle_beta   90.00
_cell.angle_gamma   90.00
#
_symmetry.space_group_name_H-M   'P 1'
#
loop_
_entity.id
_entity.type
_entity.pdbx_description
1 polymer ?
#
loop_
_entity_poly.entity_id
_entity_poly.type
_entity_poly.pdbx_seq_one_letter_code
_entity_poly.pdbx_strand_id
1 'polypeptide(L)'
;MVHKEEKVDVHTSHAFQNYNKSMGGVDELDQSISLYRIRIHGKKWRWLLFTYMIDMAMVNAWSMQVIAKEEPMDQLLFRRMLLFRQILS
;
A
#
# COMPACT_ATOMS: atom_id res chain seq x y z
N MET A 1 19.05 20.42 14.81
CA MET A 1 20.12 19.57 14.23
C MET A 1 19.44 18.59 13.30
N VAL A 2 19.52 18.82 11.98
CA VAL A 2 18.93 17.97 10.95
C VAL A 2 20.05 17.09 10.43
N HIS A 3 20.03 15.78 10.72
CA HIS A 3 20.96 14.84 10.12
C HIS A 3 20.63 14.77 8.62
N LYS A 4 21.47 15.39 7.80
CA LYS A 4 21.43 15.26 6.35
C LYS A 4 22.10 13.93 6.03
N GLU A 5 21.31 12.92 5.68
CA GLU A 5 21.84 11.65 5.17
C GLU A 5 22.50 11.93 3.82
N GLU A 6 23.82 12.07 3.84
CA GLU A 6 24.61 12.13 2.61
C GLU A 6 24.67 10.71 2.04
N LYS A 7 24.02 10.50 0.89
CA LYS A 7 24.06 9.22 0.18
C LYS A 7 25.48 8.99 -0.34
N VAL A 8 26.31 8.35 0.47
CA VAL A 8 27.63 7.88 0.06
C VAL A 8 27.42 6.77 -0.97
N ASP A 9 27.98 6.94 -2.17
CA ASP A 9 27.94 5.93 -3.22
C ASP A 9 28.93 4.81 -2.89
N VAL A 10 28.45 3.79 -2.19
CA VAL A 10 29.25 2.62 -1.78
C VAL A 10 29.15 1.56 -2.89
N HIS A 11 30.29 1.14 -3.43
CA HIS A 11 30.37 0.02 -4.37
C HIS A 11 29.85 -1.27 -3.69
N THR A 12 28.56 -1.54 -3.90
CA THR A 12 27.83 -2.68 -3.34
C THR A 12 27.76 -3.80 -4.37
N SER A 13 27.92 -5.06 -3.92
CA SER A 13 27.79 -6.22 -4.81
C SER A 13 26.41 -6.25 -5.47
N HIS A 14 26.33 -6.75 -6.72
CA HIS A 14 25.10 -6.88 -7.49
C HIS A 14 23.95 -7.56 -6.71
N ALA A 15 24.28 -8.48 -5.80
CA ALA A 15 23.30 -9.12 -4.92
C ALA A 15 22.59 -8.12 -3.99
N PHE A 16 23.34 -7.18 -3.39
CA PHE A 16 22.78 -6.15 -2.52
C PHE A 16 21.96 -5.11 -3.30
N GLN A 17 22.41 -4.77 -4.51
CA GLN A 17 21.65 -3.85 -5.37
C GLN A 17 20.29 -4.43 -5.78
N ASN A 18 20.25 -5.72 -6.14
CA ASN A 18 19.00 -6.41 -6.46
C ASN A 18 18.06 -6.50 -5.25
N TYR A 19 18.60 -6.79 -4.06
CA TYR A 19 17.80 -6.80 -2.84
C TYR A 19 17.17 -5.43 -2.56
N ASN A 20 17.99 -4.37 -2.55
CA ASN A 20 17.52 -3.01 -2.29
C ASN A 20 16.52 -2.52 -3.35
N LYS A 21 16.66 -2.95 -4.61
CA LYS A 21 15.73 -2.62 -5.70
C LYS A 21 14.34 -3.24 -5.49
N SER A 22 14.27 -4.43 -4.89
CA SER A 22 13.01 -5.17 -4.66
C SER A 22 12.41 -4.97 -3.26
N MET A 23 13.13 -4.33 -2.34
CA MET A 23 12.73 -4.19 -0.94
C MET A 23 11.47 -3.33 -0.75
N GLY A 24 11.27 -2.30 -1.59
CA GLY A 24 10.25 -1.26 -1.36
C GLY A 24 8.79 -1.68 -1.60
N GLY A 25 8.52 -2.81 -2.22
CA GLY A 25 7.15 -3.19 -2.57
C GLY A 25 6.25 -3.47 -1.35
N VAL A 26 6.82 -3.98 -0.25
CA VAL A 26 6.07 -4.22 0.99
C VAL A 26 5.85 -2.91 1.74
N ASP A 27 6.85 -2.05 1.80
CA ASP A 27 6.76 -0.75 2.47
C ASP A 27 5.73 0.17 1.81
N GLU A 28 5.66 0.15 0.47
CA GLU A 28 4.67 0.89 -0.29
C GLU A 28 3.24 0.42 0.03
N LEU A 29 3.04 -0.90 0.10
CA LEU A 29 1.75 -1.49 0.46
C LEU A 29 1.37 -1.15 1.91
N ASP A 30 2.29 -1.24 2.86
CA ASP A 30 2.03 -0.89 4.26
C ASP A 30 1.73 0.61 4.42
N GLN A 31 2.38 1.48 3.64
CA GLN A 31 2.08 2.90 3.60
C GLN A 31 0.66 3.16 3.06
N SER A 32 0.28 2.54 1.94
CA SER A 32 -1.07 2.66 1.36
C SER A 32 -2.17 2.11 2.27
N ILE A 33 -1.90 1.02 3.00
CA ILE A 33 -2.82 0.49 4.02
C ILE A 33 -2.93 1.47 5.18
N SER A 34 -1.81 2.02 5.66
CA SER A 34 -1.81 2.94 6.80
C SER A 34 -2.60 4.23 6.52
N LEU A 35 -2.60 4.73 5.29
CA LEU A 35 -3.33 5.95 4.89
C LEU A 35 -4.86 5.83 5.03
N TYR A 36 -5.43 4.65 4.73
CA TYR A 36 -6.89 4.43 4.73
C TYR A 36 -7.33 3.27 5.63
N ARG A 37 -6.51 2.93 6.63
CA ARG A 37 -6.72 1.79 7.52
C ARG A 37 -8.07 1.86 8.21
N ILE A 38 -8.86 0.79 8.12
CA ILE A 38 -10.10 0.70 8.88
C ILE A 38 -9.76 0.36 10.34
N ARG A 39 -9.83 1.36 11.22
CA ARG A 39 -9.67 1.17 12.67
C ARG A 39 -10.95 0.57 13.26
N ILE A 40 -11.12 -0.74 13.14
CA ILE A 40 -12.15 -1.47 13.90
C ILE A 40 -11.57 -1.82 15.27
N HIS A 41 -12.09 -1.20 16.33
CA HIS A 41 -11.81 -1.61 17.71
C HIS A 41 -12.55 -2.92 18.01
N GLY A 42 -12.08 -4.03 17.44
CA GLY A 42 -12.60 -5.35 17.72
C GLY A 42 -12.12 -5.86 19.09
N LYS A 43 -13.02 -6.41 19.92
CA LYS A 43 -12.67 -7.05 21.20
C LYS A 43 -11.81 -8.33 21.04
N LYS A 44 -11.62 -8.83 19.82
CA LYS A 44 -10.86 -10.05 19.51
C LYS A 44 -9.82 -9.74 18.44
N TRP A 45 -8.54 -10.01 18.72
CA TRP A 45 -7.39 -9.78 17.83
C TRP A 45 -7.54 -10.37 16.42
N ARG A 46 -8.30 -11.45 16.25
CA ARG A 46 -8.58 -12.07 14.96
C ARG A 46 -9.30 -11.14 13.98
N TRP A 47 -10.14 -10.24 14.50
CA TRP A 47 -10.82 -9.24 13.65
C TRP A 47 -9.84 -8.25 13.05
N LEU A 48 -8.77 -7.90 13.76
CA LEU A 48 -7.72 -7.01 13.26
C LEU A 48 -7.02 -7.61 12.03
N LEU A 49 -6.73 -8.91 12.06
CA LEU A 49 -6.15 -9.62 10.92
C LEU A 49 -7.12 -9.68 9.74
N PHE A 50 -8.40 -9.99 10.01
CA PHE A 50 -9.41 -10.05 8.98
C PHE A 50 -9.61 -8.71 8.25
N THR A 51 -9.71 -7.62 9.00
CA THR A 51 -9.83 -6.28 8.42
C THR A 51 -8.57 -5.88 7.65
N TYR A 52 -7.39 -6.26 8.14
CA TYR A 52 -6.13 -6.00 7.45
C TYR A 52 -6.04 -6.74 6.10
N MET A 53 -6.50 -7.99 6.02
CA MET A 53 -6.57 -8.73 4.76
C MET A 53 -7.51 -8.05 3.75
N ILE A 54 -8.64 -7.51 4.20
CA ILE A 54 -9.56 -6.76 3.33
C ILE A 54 -8.90 -5.46 2.84
N ASP A 55 -8.24 -4.72 3.72
CA ASP A 55 -7.52 -3.50 3.36
C ASP A 55 -6.41 -3.78 2.34
N MET A 56 -5.66 -4.88 2.52
CA MET A 56 -4.64 -5.33 1.57
C MET A 56 -5.23 -5.71 0.21
N ALA A 57 -6.32 -6.48 0.18
CA ALA A 57 -7.00 -6.84 -1.06
C ALA A 57 -7.48 -5.60 -1.82
N MET A 58 -7.94 -4.57 -1.11
CA MET A 58 -8.38 -3.31 -1.71
C MET A 58 -7.23 -2.50 -2.33
N VAL A 59 -6.07 -2.43 -1.66
CA VAL A 59 -4.85 -1.81 -2.21
C VAL A 59 -4.39 -2.55 -3.46
N ASN A 60 -4.35 -3.88 -3.43
CA ASN A 60 -3.97 -4.70 -4.57
C ASN A 60 -4.94 -4.53 -5.75
N ALA A 61 -6.25 -4.51 -5.50
CA ALA A 61 -7.25 -4.27 -6.54
C ALA A 61 -7.12 -2.89 -7.19
N TRP A 62 -6.82 -1.86 -6.39
CA TRP A 62 -6.54 -0.51 -6.88
C TRP A 62 -5.27 -0.48 -7.75
N SER A 63 -4.17 -1.05 -7.27
CA SER A 63 -2.90 -1.12 -8.00
C SER A 63 -3.06 -1.84 -9.33
N MET A 64 -3.74 -2.99 -9.35
CA MET A 64 -4.07 -3.70 -10.58
C MET A 64 -4.91 -2.86 -11.54
N GLN A 65 -5.85 -2.04 -11.03
CA GLN A 65 -6.67 -1.19 -11.88
C GLN A 65 -5.88 -0.06 -12.52
N VAL A 66 -4.96 0.55 -11.77
CA VAL A 66 -4.05 1.58 -12.27
C VAL A 66 -3.13 1.00 -13.34
N ILE A 67 -2.57 -0.19 -13.10
CA ILE A 67 -1.73 -0.90 -14.09
C ILE A 67 -2.54 -1.25 -15.35
N ALA A 68 -3.76 -1.76 -15.19
CA ALA A 68 -4.57 -2.23 -16.30
C ALA A 68 -5.19 -1.10 -17.15
N LYS A 69 -5.47 0.06 -16.55
CA LYS A 69 -6.06 1.21 -17.25
C LYS A 69 -5.05 2.27 -17.66
N GLU A 70 -3.80 2.15 -17.22
CA GLU A 70 -2.72 3.16 -17.38
C GLU A 70 -3.09 4.57 -16.89
N GLU A 71 -4.17 4.68 -16.12
CA GLU A 71 -4.71 5.94 -15.63
C GLU A 71 -4.35 6.08 -14.14
N PRO A 72 -3.63 7.14 -13.74
CA PRO A 72 -3.30 7.38 -12.35
C PRO A 72 -4.58 7.72 -11.58
N MET A 73 -5.09 6.73 -10.84
CA MET A 73 -6.28 6.89 -10.00
C MET A 73 -5.86 7.06 -8.55
N ASP A 74 -6.42 8.05 -7.86
CA ASP A 74 -6.23 8.17 -6.42
C ASP A 74 -6.96 7.04 -5.68
N GLN A 75 -6.33 6.47 -4.65
CA GLN A 75 -6.86 5.34 -3.90
C GLN A 75 -8.18 5.69 -3.21
N LEU A 76 -8.34 6.94 -2.75
CA LEU A 76 -9.59 7.44 -2.18
C LEU A 76 -10.73 7.47 -3.20
N LEU A 77 -10.43 7.89 -4.43
CA LEU A 77 -11.41 7.96 -5.52
C LEU A 77 -11.91 6.55 -5.87
N PHE A 78 -11.00 5.58 -5.95
CA PHE A 78 -11.33 4.17 -6.18
C PHE A 78 -12.27 3.62 -5.10
N ARG A 79 -11.96 3.86 -3.82
CA ARG A 79 -12.81 3.45 -2.68
C ARG A 79 -14.20 4.08 -2.77
N ARG A 80 -14.29 5.38 -3.07
CA ARG A 80 -15.59 6.07 -3.25
C ARG A 80 -16.39 5.48 -4.40
N MET A 81 -15.77 5.24 -5.55
CA MET A 81 -16.46 4.62 -6.69
C MET A 81 -17.03 3.23 -6.36
N LEU A 82 -16.26 2.40 -5.63
CA LEU A 82 -16.75 1.10 -5.19
C LEU A 82 -17.96 1.23 -4.26
N LEU A 83 -17.92 2.15 -3.30
CA LEU A 83 -19.03 2.40 -2.39
C LEU A 83 -20.27 2.91 -3.12
N PHE A 84 -20.12 3.90 -4.01
CA PHE A 84 -21.23 4.41 -4.81
C PHE A 84 -21.84 3.31 -5.69
N ARG A 85 -21.01 2.49 -6.33
CA ARG A 85 -21.48 1.36 -7.15
C ARG A 85 -22.24 0.32 -6.32
N GLN A 86 -21.80 0.06 -5.08
CA GLN A 86 -22.46 -0.89 -4.18
C GLN A 86 -23.82 -0.36 -3.67
N ILE A 87 -23.95 0.96 -3.48
CA ILE A 87 -25.17 1.61 -2.95
C ILE A 87 -26.22 1.86 -4.04
N LEU A 88 -25.78 2.10 -5.29
CA LEU A 88 -26.68 2.38 -6.42
C LEU A 88 -27.15 1.13 -7.19
N SER A 89 -26.74 -0.07 -6.75
CA SER A 89 -27.14 -1.37 -7.30
C SER A 89 -28.22 -2.02 -6.47
#